data_AF-F9W6J6-F1
#
_entry.id   AF-F9W6J6-F1
#
_cell.length_a   1.000
_cell.length_b   1.000
_cell.length_c   1.000
_cell.angle_alpha   90.00
_cell.angle_beta   90.00
_cell.angle_gamma   90.00
#
_symmetry.space_group_name_H-M   'P 1'
#
loop_
_entity.id
_entity.type
_entity.pdbx_description
1 polymer ?
#
loop_
_entity_poly.entity_id
_entity_poly.type
_entity_poly.pdbx_seq_one_letter_code
_entity_poly.pdbx_strand_id
1 'polypeptide(L)'
;MKDSHLRILLPALTKCTRLTSINFYDNNISRDVLQDLLHRTANMSQLTMELYPAPVEVYNEWSYVQVERFSQLCAELMNTLITVRRPKSVCFGTYSCYDCDTHCIYGNQTTFCECLE
;
A
#
# COMPACT_ATOMS: atom_id res chain seq x y z
N MET A 1 -10.92 -5.91 2.05
CA MET A 1 -10.23 -7.23 1.93
C MET A 1 -9.28 -7.41 3.11
N LYS A 2 -8.89 -8.65 3.45
CA LYS A 2 -7.87 -8.97 4.46
C LYS A 2 -6.80 -9.91 3.89
N ASP A 3 -5.70 -10.09 4.62
CA ASP A 3 -4.57 -10.95 4.25
C ASP A 3 -4.93 -12.27 3.58
N SER A 4 -5.85 -13.04 4.18
CA SER A 4 -6.24 -14.35 3.65
C SER A 4 -6.87 -14.27 2.26
N HIS A 5 -7.66 -13.22 2.00
CA HIS A 5 -8.31 -13.03 0.70
C HIS A 5 -7.29 -12.62 -0.36
N LEU A 6 -6.33 -11.75 -0.03
CA LEU A 6 -5.27 -11.39 -0.98
C LEU A 6 -4.40 -12.60 -1.31
N ARG A 7 -4.03 -13.41 -0.31
CA ARG A 7 -3.26 -14.65 -0.53
C ARG A 7 -3.95 -15.61 -1.51
N ILE A 8 -5.28 -15.69 -1.47
CA ILE A 8 -6.08 -16.48 -2.43
C ILE A 8 -6.05 -15.86 -3.82
N LEU A 9 -6.07 -14.53 -3.93
CA LEU A 9 -6.08 -13.81 -5.21
C LEU A 9 -4.70 -13.79 -5.92
N LEU A 10 -3.60 -13.78 -5.17
CA LEU A 10 -2.23 -13.62 -5.67
C LEU A 10 -1.88 -14.54 -6.86
N PRO A 11 -2.19 -15.86 -6.85
CA PRO A 11 -1.89 -16.72 -7.98
C PRO A 11 -2.57 -16.26 -9.28
N ALA A 12 -3.84 -15.85 -9.22
CA ALA A 12 -4.56 -15.36 -10.40
C ALA A 12 -4.02 -13.98 -10.83
N LEU A 13 -3.77 -13.09 -9.87
CA LEU A 13 -3.27 -11.74 -10.14
C LEU A 13 -1.93 -11.75 -10.91
N THR A 14 -0.99 -12.61 -10.50
CA THR A 14 0.33 -12.73 -11.17
C THR A 14 0.25 -13.27 -12.60
N LYS A 15 -0.88 -13.86 -13.01
CA LYS A 15 -1.13 -14.28 -14.40
C LYS A 15 -1.68 -13.16 -15.28
N CYS A 16 -2.10 -12.04 -14.71
CA CYS A 16 -2.61 -10.88 -15.44
C CYS A 16 -1.47 -10.03 -16.03
N THR A 17 -0.77 -10.55 -17.06
CA THR A 17 0.44 -9.92 -17.63
C THR A 17 0.21 -8.58 -18.33
N ARG A 18 -1.04 -8.24 -18.65
CA ARG A 18 -1.43 -6.98 -19.30
C ARG A 18 -1.98 -5.94 -18.33
N LEU A 19 -1.94 -6.21 -17.02
CA LEU A 19 -2.47 -5.30 -16.01
C LEU A 19 -1.58 -4.05 -15.92
N THR A 20 -2.19 -2.87 -16.04
CA THR A 20 -1.50 -1.58 -16.02
C THR A 20 -1.73 -0.80 -14.74
N SER A 21 -2.82 -1.09 -14.02
CA SER A 21 -3.15 -0.42 -12.77
C SER A 21 -3.69 -1.41 -11.75
N ILE A 22 -3.31 -1.21 -10.49
CA ILE A 22 -3.87 -1.91 -9.33
C ILE A 22 -4.28 -0.87 -8.29
N ASN A 23 -5.42 -1.12 -7.64
CA ASN A 23 -5.86 -0.36 -6.50
C ASN A 23 -6.27 -1.32 -5.37
N PHE A 24 -5.51 -1.26 -4.30
CA PHE A 24 -5.71 -2.00 -3.06
C PHE A 24 -6.01 -1.08 -1.88
N TYR A 25 -6.29 0.21 -2.09
CA TYR A 25 -6.79 1.10 -1.03
C TYR A 25 -8.02 0.51 -0.32
N ASP A 26 -8.25 0.98 0.90
CA ASP A 26 -9.36 0.55 1.76
C ASP A 26 -9.38 -0.95 2.07
N ASN A 27 -8.20 -1.58 2.06
CA ASN A 27 -8.03 -2.97 2.44
C ASN A 27 -7.16 -3.12 3.69
N ASN A 28 -7.55 -4.04 4.55
CA ASN A 28 -6.92 -4.32 5.84
C ASN A 28 -5.80 -5.35 5.64
N ILE A 29 -4.65 -4.91 5.12
CA ILE A 29 -3.54 -5.79 4.71
C ILE A 29 -2.29 -5.53 5.54
N SER A 30 -1.76 -6.59 6.16
CA SER A 30 -0.54 -6.50 6.95
C SER A 30 0.68 -6.13 6.11
N ARG A 31 1.68 -5.54 6.75
CA ARG A 31 2.98 -5.25 6.14
C ARG A 31 3.58 -6.50 5.50
N ASP A 32 3.52 -7.64 6.19
CA ASP A 32 4.12 -8.89 5.71
C ASP A 32 3.46 -9.38 4.43
N VAL A 33 2.12 -9.26 4.32
CA VAL A 33 1.40 -9.63 3.10
C VAL A 33 1.63 -8.62 1.98
N LEU A 34 1.72 -7.33 2.29
CA LEU A 34 2.13 -6.32 1.31
C LEU A 34 3.54 -6.63 0.77
N GLN A 35 4.48 -6.99 1.64
CA GLN A 35 5.82 -7.36 1.22
C GLN A 35 5.81 -8.59 0.28
N ASP A 36 5.04 -9.65 0.60
CA ASP A 36 4.87 -10.81 -0.28
C ASP A 36 4.25 -10.42 -1.64
N LEU A 37 3.24 -9.54 -1.64
CA LEU A 37 2.63 -9.00 -2.85
C LEU A 37 3.65 -8.28 -3.75
N LEU A 38 4.48 -7.41 -3.18
CA LEU A 38 5.51 -6.67 -3.93
C LEU A 38 6.50 -7.63 -4.61
N HIS A 39 6.95 -8.67 -3.92
CA HIS A 39 7.84 -9.69 -4.49
C HIS A 39 7.17 -10.49 -5.60
N ARG A 40 5.92 -10.93 -5.40
CA ARG A 40 5.19 -11.74 -6.38
C ARG A 40 4.84 -10.97 -7.65
N THR A 41 4.72 -9.65 -7.56
CA THR A 41 4.42 -8.77 -8.70
C THR A 41 5.68 -8.20 -9.36
N ALA A 42 6.89 -8.64 -8.98
CA ALA A 42 8.16 -8.15 -9.53
C ALA A 42 8.25 -8.25 -11.06
N ASN A 43 7.63 -9.27 -11.67
CA ASN A 43 7.67 -9.49 -13.12
C ASN A 43 6.54 -8.77 -13.89
N MET A 44 5.66 -8.03 -13.21
CA MET A 44 4.53 -7.33 -13.85
C MET A 44 4.97 -5.98 -14.44
N SER A 45 5.74 -6.04 -15.53
CA SER A 45 6.37 -4.86 -16.16
C SER A 45 5.41 -3.83 -16.75
N GLN A 46 4.14 -4.19 -16.95
CA GLN A 46 3.12 -3.30 -17.50
C GLN A 46 2.46 -2.41 -16.45
N LEU A 47 2.68 -2.65 -15.15
CA LEU A 47 2.14 -1.80 -14.10
C LEU A 47 2.71 -0.38 -14.21
N THR A 48 1.81 0.58 -14.31
CA THR A 48 2.11 2.01 -14.40
C THR A 48 1.58 2.80 -13.22
N MET A 49 0.54 2.31 -12.55
CA MET A 49 -0.09 2.94 -11.39
C MET A 49 -0.40 1.88 -10.34
N GLU A 50 0.03 2.14 -9.11
CA GLU A 50 -0.11 1.19 -8.02
C GLU A 50 -0.50 1.91 -6.75
N LEU A 51 -1.70 1.61 -6.26
CA LEU A 51 -2.26 2.22 -5.07
C LEU A 51 -2.36 1.12 -3.99
N TYR A 52 -1.40 1.08 -3.07
CA TYR A 52 -1.35 0.11 -1.98
C TYR A 52 -2.01 0.69 -0.71
N PRO A 53 -2.67 -0.12 0.11
CA PRO A 53 -3.14 0.37 1.40
C PRO A 53 -1.93 0.60 2.31
N ALA A 54 -2.08 1.51 3.27
CA ALA A 54 -1.18 1.59 4.39
C ALA A 54 -1.25 0.26 5.19
N PRO A 55 -0.12 -0.26 5.67
CA PRO A 55 -0.11 -1.48 6.48
C PRO A 55 -0.98 -1.32 7.72
N VAL A 56 -1.65 -2.39 8.16
CA VAL A 56 -2.52 -2.33 9.36
C VAL A 56 -1.78 -1.91 10.62
N GLU A 57 -0.47 -2.16 10.66
CA GLU A 57 0.43 -1.85 11.77
C GLU A 57 0.71 -0.35 11.93
N VAL A 58 0.22 0.50 11.01
CA VAL A 58 0.30 1.96 11.16
C VAL A 58 -0.84 2.53 12.01
N TYR A 59 -1.92 1.78 12.21
CA TYR A 59 -3.06 2.23 12.99
C TYR A 59 -2.90 1.85 14.46
N ASN A 60 -3.32 2.73 15.37
CA ASN A 60 -3.47 2.39 16.78
C ASN A 60 -4.78 1.62 17.04
N GLU A 61 -5.03 1.29 18.30
CA GLU A 61 -6.24 0.56 18.74
C GLU A 61 -7.57 1.30 18.43
N TRP A 62 -7.48 2.61 18.17
CA TRP A 62 -8.61 3.49 17.84
C TRP A 62 -8.73 3.75 16.34
N SER A 63 -7.97 3.04 15.50
CA SER A 63 -7.91 3.22 14.04
C SER A 63 -7.33 4.56 13.57
N TYR A 64 -6.68 5.34 14.45
CA TYR A 64 -5.93 6.52 14.05
C TYR A 64 -4.54 6.16 13.55
N VAL A 65 -4.09 6.87 12.52
CA VAL A 65 -2.78 6.70 11.90
C VAL A 65 -1.70 7.23 12.83
N GLN A 66 -0.67 6.42 13.09
CA GLN A 66 0.56 6.85 13.73
C GLN A 66 1.54 7.34 12.65
N VAL A 67 1.72 8.65 12.53
CA VAL A 67 2.41 9.31 11.39
C VAL A 67 3.84 8.81 11.19
N GLU A 68 4.62 8.69 12.27
CA GLU A 68 6.00 8.20 12.20
C GLU A 68 6.02 6.74 11.73
N ARG A 69 5.09 5.92 12.26
CA ARG A 69 5.00 4.50 11.90
C ARG A 69 4.58 4.32 10.45
N PHE A 70 3.62 5.11 9.99
CA PHE A 70 3.20 5.16 8.59
C PHE A 70 4.37 5.50 7.67
N SER A 71 5.08 6.59 7.96
CA SER A 71 6.23 7.02 7.17
C SER A 71 7.33 5.96 7.12
N GLN A 72 7.65 5.35 8.26
CA GLN A 72 8.66 4.30 8.35
C GLN A 72 8.28 3.07 7.52
N LEU A 73 7.08 2.51 7.74
CA LEU A 73 6.70 1.26 7.09
C LEU A 73 6.49 1.43 5.58
N CYS A 74 5.94 2.57 5.14
CA CYS A 74 5.80 2.87 3.72
C CYS A 74 7.18 3.06 3.04
N ALA A 75 8.15 3.68 3.71
CA ALA A 75 9.51 3.77 3.20
C ALA A 75 10.16 2.39 3.03
N GLU A 76 9.99 1.48 3.99
CA GLU A 76 10.50 0.11 3.91
C GLU A 76 9.86 -0.70 2.76
N LEU A 77 8.55 -0.55 2.56
CA LEU A 77 7.83 -1.19 1.46
C LEU A 77 8.26 -0.61 0.10
N MET A 78 8.40 0.71 -0.01
CA MET A 78 8.92 1.36 -1.21
C MET A 78 10.34 0.87 -1.53
N ASN A 79 11.21 0.79 -0.52
CA ASN A 79 12.57 0.26 -0.66
C ASN A 79 12.59 -1.19 -1.15
N THR A 80 11.67 -2.02 -0.64
CA THR A 80 11.50 -3.39 -1.14
C THR A 80 11.11 -3.38 -2.60
N LEU A 81 10.12 -2.55 -2.98
CA LEU A 81 9.60 -2.49 -4.34
C LEU A 81 10.66 -2.05 -5.35
N ILE A 82 11.44 -1.00 -5.04
CA ILE A 82 12.51 -0.51 -5.92
C ILE A 82 13.68 -1.49 -6.05
N THR A 83 13.86 -2.38 -5.06
CA THR A 83 14.89 -3.43 -5.09
C THR A 83 14.50 -4.55 -6.06
N VAL A 84 13.20 -4.86 -6.17
CA VAL A 84 12.73 -5.95 -7.04
C VAL A 84 12.36 -5.51 -8.46
N ARG A 85 12.03 -4.22 -8.69
CA ARG A 85 11.78 -3.65 -10.03
C ARG A 85 11.84 -2.13 -10.03
N ARG A 86 11.69 -1.51 -11.22
CA ARG A 86 11.53 -0.06 -11.37
C ARG A 86 10.05 0.30 -11.47
N PRO A 87 9.37 0.68 -10.37
CA PRO A 87 7.98 1.14 -10.44
C PRO A 87 7.86 2.50 -11.13
N LYS A 88 6.66 2.82 -11.65
CA LYS A 88 6.39 4.12 -12.32
C LYS A 88 5.68 5.12 -11.41
N SER A 89 4.49 4.77 -10.91
CA SER A 89 3.72 5.59 -9.97
C SER A 89 3.17 4.69 -8.88
N VAL A 90 3.60 4.95 -7.64
CA VAL A 90 3.27 4.14 -6.46
C VAL A 90 2.87 5.05 -5.33
N CYS A 91 1.75 4.74 -4.70
CA CYS A 91 1.30 5.40 -3.49
C CYS A 91 0.86 4.36 -2.45
N PHE A 92 1.11 4.66 -1.18
CA PHE A 92 0.54 3.97 -0.04
C PHE A 92 -0.45 4.92 0.63
N GLY A 93 -1.72 4.53 0.76
CA GLY A 93 -2.79 5.38 1.27
C GLY A 93 -3.43 4.80 2.53
N THR A 94 -3.64 5.62 3.55
CA THR A 94 -4.40 5.22 4.75
C THR A 94 -5.90 5.13 4.44
N TYR A 95 -6.71 4.65 5.38
CA TYR A 95 -8.14 4.93 5.37
C TYR A 95 -8.40 6.43 5.43
N SER A 96 -9.60 6.85 5.00
CA SER A 96 -10.03 8.22 5.16
C SER A 96 -10.17 8.58 6.64
N CYS A 97 -9.74 9.79 6.99
CA CYS A 97 -9.90 10.34 8.32
C CYS A 97 -11.39 10.53 8.62
N TYR A 98 -11.85 10.11 9.80
CA TYR A 98 -13.26 10.24 10.19
C TYR A 98 -13.75 11.70 10.30
N ASP A 99 -12.83 12.65 10.52
CA ASP A 99 -13.18 14.06 10.77
C ASP A 99 -13.22 14.90 9.47
N CYS A 100 -12.30 14.65 8.53
CA CYS A 100 -12.16 15.47 7.31
C CYS A 100 -12.18 14.69 6.00
N ASP A 101 -12.33 13.36 6.04
CA ASP A 101 -12.34 12.44 4.89
C ASP A 101 -11.07 12.44 4.02
N THR A 102 -10.02 13.15 4.45
CA THR A 102 -8.71 13.15 3.78
C THR A 102 -7.91 11.90 4.15
N HIS A 103 -6.98 11.53 3.28
CA HIS A 103 -6.12 10.36 3.45
C HIS A 103 -4.68 10.82 3.69
N CYS A 104 -3.93 10.10 4.52
CA CYS A 104 -2.48 10.20 4.48
C CYS A 104 -1.97 9.39 3.29
N ILE A 105 -1.06 9.99 2.51
CA ILE A 105 -0.51 9.38 1.31
C ILE A 105 1.01 9.42 1.42
N TYR A 106 1.65 8.29 1.17
CA TYR A 106 3.09 8.17 0.99
C TYR A 106 3.38 7.79 -0.46
N GLY A 107 4.17 8.58 -1.17
CA GLY A 107 4.49 8.35 -2.58
C GLY A 107 5.49 9.40 -3.08
N ASN A 108 5.32 9.90 -4.30
CA ASN A 108 6.14 11.01 -4.81
C ASN A 108 6.04 12.27 -3.96
N GLN A 109 4.84 12.53 -3.42
CA GLN A 109 4.60 13.54 -2.41
C GLN A 109 3.97 12.84 -1.22
N THR A 110 4.46 13.15 -0.02
CA THR A 110 3.85 12.67 1.22
C THR A 110 2.89 13.74 1.70
N THR A 111 1.64 13.35 1.96
CA THR A 111 0.61 14.22 2.52
C THR A 111 0.08 13.58 3.79
N PHE A 112 -0.09 14.39 4.83
CA PHE A 112 -0.69 13.96 6.09
C PHE A 112 -2.02 14.68 6.29
N CYS A 113 -2.94 14.00 6.98
CA CYS A 113 -4.18 14.59 7.42
C CYS A 113 -3.90 15.62 8.54
N GLU A 114 -4.48 16.82 8.44
CA GLU A 114 -4.34 17.90 9.43
C GLU A 114 -5.00 17.57 10.78
N CYS A 115 -5.91 16.59 10.82
CA CYS A 115 -6.54 16.13 12.07
C CYS A 115 -5.64 15.20 12.91
N LEU A 116 -4.41 14.92 12.48
CA LEU A 116 -3.43 14.10 13.21
C LEU A 116 -2.55 14.92 14.17
N GLU A 117 -2.84 16.21 14.33
CA GLU A 117 -2.21 17.14 15.29
C GLU A 117 -2.79 17.05 16.71
#